data_AF-A0A5A7NE86-F1
#
_entry.id   AF-A0A5A7NE86-F1
#
_cell.length_a   1.000
_cell.length_b   1.000
_cell.length_c   1.000
_cell.angle_alpha   90.00
_cell.angle_beta   90.00
_cell.angle_gamma   90.00
#
_symmetry.space_group_name_H-M   'P 1'
#
loop_
_entity.id
_entity.type
_entity.pdbx_description
1 polymer ?
#
loop_
_entity_poly.entity_id
_entity_poly.type
_entity_poly.pdbx_seq_one_letter_code
_entity_poly.pdbx_strand_id
1 'polypeptide(L)'
;MEERLNNLASEVFRIFARFEYALKAAGFHTGNGDAKPDWQKFAQSLSQTFENPSDAEFRTAVKYILEHPPKKQVIDGGNLSWSDAPPATNLQSDRVLTYVRRVRNNLFHGGKFNGRWFEPERSELLLKHSLTILIVCLQNSDEVRMAFDSE
;
A
#
# COMPACT_ATOMS: atom_id res chain seq x y z
N MET A 1 -21.86 -3.07 9.27
CA MET A 1 -20.89 -2.12 8.67
C MET A 1 -19.48 -2.44 9.16
N GLU A 2 -19.30 -2.55 10.47
CA GLU A 2 -18.04 -2.92 11.11
C GLU A 2 -17.48 -4.29 10.66
N GLU A 3 -18.32 -5.34 10.59
CA GLU A 3 -17.89 -6.67 10.11
C GLU A 3 -17.35 -6.64 8.67
N ARG A 4 -18.02 -5.93 7.76
CA ARG A 4 -17.56 -5.78 6.36
C ARG A 4 -16.21 -5.08 6.29
N LEU A 5 -16.02 -4.01 7.05
CA LEU A 5 -14.75 -3.29 7.11
C LEU A 5 -13.64 -4.16 7.74
N ASN A 6 -13.97 -4.98 8.73
CA ASN A 6 -13.03 -5.91 9.35
C ASN A 6 -12.63 -7.05 8.38
N ASN A 7 -13.56 -7.55 7.57
CA ASN A 7 -13.27 -8.54 6.53
C ASN A 7 -12.36 -7.95 5.46
N LEU A 8 -12.67 -6.75 4.96
CA LEU A 8 -11.82 -6.03 4.01
C LEU A 8 -10.43 -5.74 4.57
N ALA A 9 -10.35 -5.30 5.84
CA ALA A 9 -9.09 -5.08 6.53
C ALA A 9 -8.25 -6.38 6.60
N SER A 10 -8.90 -7.49 6.95
CA SER A 10 -8.27 -8.80 7.05
C SER A 10 -7.78 -9.30 5.69
N GLU A 11 -8.55 -9.06 4.63
CA GLU A 11 -8.17 -9.37 3.26
C GLU A 11 -6.94 -8.56 2.82
N VAL A 12 -6.99 -7.23 2.96
CA VAL A 12 -5.85 -6.35 2.64
C VAL A 12 -4.60 -6.77 3.40
N PHE A 13 -4.73 -7.14 4.68
CA PHE A 13 -3.61 -7.61 5.48
C PHE A 13 -3.00 -8.90 4.93
N ARG A 14 -3.82 -9.91 4.64
CA ARG A 14 -3.36 -11.20 4.10
C ARG A 14 -2.68 -11.01 2.75
N ILE A 15 -3.30 -10.25 1.85
CA ILE A 15 -2.73 -9.96 0.53
C ILE A 15 -1.41 -9.21 0.68
N PHE A 16 -1.37 -8.15 1.49
CA PHE A 16 -0.16 -7.35 1.67
C PHE A 16 0.98 -8.16 2.29
N ALA A 17 0.71 -8.98 3.32
CA ALA A 17 1.73 -9.81 3.96
C ALA A 17 2.33 -10.82 2.97
N ARG A 18 1.48 -11.47 2.16
CA ARG A 18 1.92 -12.39 1.10
C ARG A 18 2.69 -11.65 0.00
N PHE A 19 2.26 -10.44 -0.35
CA PHE A 19 2.95 -9.59 -1.32
C PHE A 19 4.36 -9.21 -0.84
N GLU A 20 4.53 -8.86 0.44
CA GLU A 20 5.86 -8.57 1.01
C GLU A 20 6.79 -9.78 0.93
N TYR A 21 6.28 -10.98 1.17
CA TYR A 21 7.05 -12.20 0.96
C TYR A 21 7.41 -12.39 -0.52
N ALA A 22 6.42 -12.30 -1.40
CA ALA A 22 6.59 -12.50 -2.84
C ALA A 22 7.62 -11.54 -3.44
N LEU A 23 7.61 -10.26 -3.03
CA LEU A 23 8.64 -9.30 -3.43
C LEU A 23 10.05 -9.78 -3.09
N LYS A 24 10.25 -10.26 -1.86
CA LYS A 24 11.56 -10.75 -1.42
C LYS A 24 11.99 -11.99 -2.20
N ALA A 25 11.09 -12.95 -2.36
CA ALA A 25 11.35 -14.18 -3.10
C ALA A 25 11.64 -13.91 -4.60
N ALA A 26 11.01 -12.88 -5.18
CA ALA A 26 11.20 -12.47 -6.56
C ALA A 26 12.42 -11.55 -6.80
N GLY A 27 13.29 -11.33 -5.80
CA GLY A 27 14.51 -10.52 -5.98
C GLY A 27 14.33 -9.01 -5.75
N PHE A 28 13.15 -8.57 -5.29
CA PHE A 28 12.91 -7.21 -4.79
C PHE A 28 13.19 -7.17 -3.28
N HIS A 29 14.45 -7.34 -2.91
CA HIS A 29 14.95 -7.23 -1.53
C HIS A 29 16.21 -6.37 -1.44
N THR A 30 16.54 -5.92 -0.24
CA THR A 30 17.64 -4.97 0.02
C THR A 30 19.03 -5.63 0.12
N GLY A 31 19.24 -6.77 -0.56
CA GLY A 31 20.50 -7.52 -0.52
C GLY A 31 20.70 -8.40 0.72
N ASN A 32 21.96 -8.60 1.14
CA ASN A 32 22.35 -9.44 2.27
C ASN A 32 21.99 -8.81 3.63
N GLY A 33 21.61 -9.63 4.60
CA GLY A 33 21.21 -9.19 5.95
C GLY A 33 19.72 -9.46 6.21
N ASP A 34 19.04 -8.54 6.89
CA ASP A 34 17.60 -8.65 7.15
C ASP A 34 16.80 -8.77 5.84
N ALA A 35 15.95 -9.79 5.75
CA ALA A 35 15.08 -9.99 4.60
C ALA A 35 13.95 -8.95 4.56
N LYS A 36 14.21 -7.81 3.91
CA LYS A 36 13.28 -6.68 3.75
C LYS A 36 12.87 -6.53 2.28
N PRO A 37 11.57 -6.32 1.98
CA PRO A 37 11.13 -6.05 0.62
C PRO A 37 11.60 -4.66 0.16
N ASP A 38 12.15 -4.60 -1.03
CA ASP A 38 12.54 -3.36 -1.71
C ASP A 38 11.39 -2.86 -2.58
N TRP A 39 10.46 -2.16 -1.92
CA TRP A 39 9.30 -1.54 -2.55
C TRP A 39 9.67 -0.46 -3.56
N GLN A 40 10.82 0.21 -3.40
CA GLN A 40 11.24 1.27 -4.32
C GLN A 40 11.73 0.67 -5.63
N LYS A 41 12.56 -0.39 -5.57
CA LYS A 41 12.99 -1.14 -6.76
C LYS A 41 11.79 -1.73 -7.50
N PHE A 42 10.82 -2.26 -6.77
CA PHE A 42 9.58 -2.77 -7.37
C PHE A 42 8.73 -1.65 -8.01
N ALA A 43 8.64 -0.50 -7.37
CA ALA A 43 7.95 0.64 -7.95
C ALA A 43 8.60 1.10 -9.26
N GLN A 44 9.93 1.10 -9.34
CA GLN A 44 10.67 1.45 -10.55
C GLN A 44 10.36 0.51 -11.71
N SER A 45 10.28 -0.81 -11.47
CA SER A 45 9.93 -1.78 -12.53
C SER A 45 8.51 -1.60 -13.06
N LEU A 46 7.60 -0.97 -12.29
CA LEU A 46 6.21 -0.72 -12.68
C LEU A 46 5.95 0.72 -13.19
N SER A 47 6.99 1.53 -13.40
CA SER A 47 6.84 2.94 -13.81
C SER A 47 5.85 3.14 -14.97
N GLN A 48 6.00 2.37 -16.05
CA GLN A 48 5.13 2.47 -17.23
C GLN A 48 3.67 2.09 -16.95
N THR A 49 3.43 1.07 -16.11
CA THR A 49 2.07 0.67 -15.70
C THR A 49 1.33 1.82 -15.02
N PHE A 50 2.03 2.61 -14.22
CA PHE A 50 1.44 3.75 -13.52
C PHE A 50 1.35 5.00 -14.39
N GLU A 51 2.30 5.25 -15.30
CA GLU A 51 2.29 6.42 -16.19
C GLU A 51 1.21 6.29 -17.26
N ASN A 52 1.01 5.09 -17.80
CA ASN A 52 0.08 4.80 -18.89
C ASN A 52 -0.89 3.66 -18.52
N PRO A 53 -1.76 3.84 -17.50
CA PRO A 53 -2.66 2.77 -17.08
C PRO A 53 -3.67 2.47 -18.17
N SER A 54 -3.77 1.21 -18.60
CA SER A 54 -4.79 0.74 -19.53
C SER A 54 -6.12 0.45 -18.82
N ASP A 55 -6.05 -0.09 -17.61
CA ASP A 55 -7.19 -0.46 -16.78
C ASP A 55 -7.88 0.79 -16.15
N ALA A 56 -9.19 0.89 -16.31
CA ALA A 56 -9.99 2.02 -15.82
C ALA A 56 -10.20 2.02 -14.30
N GLU A 57 -10.33 0.84 -13.69
CA GLU A 57 -10.46 0.69 -12.24
C GLU A 57 -9.15 1.04 -11.55
N PHE A 58 -8.03 0.56 -12.10
CA PHE A 58 -6.68 0.90 -11.64
C PHE A 58 -6.42 2.40 -11.71
N ARG A 59 -6.73 3.03 -12.85
CA ARG A 59 -6.61 4.48 -13.03
C ARG A 59 -7.41 5.24 -11.97
N THR A 60 -8.62 4.78 -11.68
CA THR A 60 -9.50 5.36 -10.65
C THR A 60 -8.89 5.19 -9.25
N ALA A 61 -8.36 4.01 -8.94
CA ALA A 61 -7.73 3.73 -7.66
C ALA A 61 -6.46 4.57 -7.44
N VAL A 62 -5.59 4.66 -8.44
CA VAL A 62 -4.40 5.51 -8.42
C VAL A 62 -4.78 6.97 -8.20
N LYS A 63 -5.75 7.49 -8.95
CA LYS A 63 -6.24 8.86 -8.80
C LYS A 63 -6.76 9.11 -7.39
N TYR A 64 -7.61 8.23 -6.87
CA TYR A 64 -8.17 8.38 -5.53
C TYR A 64 -7.08 8.44 -4.45
N ILE A 65 -6.10 7.54 -4.50
CA ILE A 65 -4.99 7.52 -3.51
C ILE A 65 -4.15 8.80 -3.57
N LEU A 66 -3.96 9.38 -4.76
CA LEU A 66 -3.22 10.63 -4.93
C LEU A 66 -4.01 11.85 -4.43
N GLU A 67 -5.33 11.88 -4.63
CA GLU A 67 -6.21 12.98 -4.21
C GLU A 67 -6.55 12.89 -2.70
N HIS A 68 -6.57 11.69 -2.12
CA HIS A 68 -6.94 11.44 -0.73
C HIS A 68 -5.84 10.68 0.04
N PRO A 69 -4.59 11.18 0.07
CA PRO A 69 -3.45 10.41 0.58
C PRO A 69 -3.62 10.03 2.06
N PRO A 70 -3.15 8.85 2.48
CA PRO A 70 -3.12 8.47 3.88
C PRO A 70 -2.06 9.29 4.63
N LYS A 71 -2.41 9.70 5.85
CA LYS A 71 -1.46 10.35 6.77
C LYS A 71 -0.33 9.41 7.14
N LYS A 72 0.84 10.00 7.42
CA LYS A 72 2.00 9.29 7.98
C LYS A 72 1.96 9.39 9.50
N GLN A 73 2.10 8.26 10.18
CA GLN A 73 2.30 8.24 11.63
C GLN A 73 3.73 8.69 11.94
N VAL A 74 3.86 9.64 12.87
CA VAL A 74 5.14 10.25 13.26
C VAL A 74 5.22 10.40 14.78
N ILE A 75 6.42 10.63 15.29
CA ILE A 75 6.62 11.08 16.66
C ILE A 75 6.87 12.59 16.62
N ASP A 76 6.04 13.35 17.33
CA ASP A 76 6.12 14.80 17.45
C ASP A 76 6.17 15.17 18.94
N GLY A 77 7.28 15.80 19.37
CA GLY A 77 7.51 16.12 20.78
C GLY A 77 7.43 14.92 21.74
N GLY A 78 7.86 13.73 21.30
CA GLY A 78 7.77 12.48 22.07
C GLY A 78 6.40 11.80 22.05
N ASN A 79 5.42 12.37 21.36
CA ASN A 79 4.06 11.84 21.27
C ASN A 79 3.75 11.29 19.87
N LEU A 80 2.88 10.29 19.82
CA LEU A 80 2.37 9.76 18.56
C LEU A 80 1.46 10.80 17.88
N SER A 81 1.78 11.17 16.66
CA SER A 81 1.07 12.17 15.87
C SER A 81 0.90 11.73 14.41
N TRP A 82 0.18 12.53 13.63
CA TRP A 82 -0.14 12.28 12.23
C TRP A 82 0.25 13.49 11.39
N SER A 83 1.06 13.27 10.35
CA SER A 83 1.52 14.32 9.45
C SER A 83 1.03 14.11 8.01
N ASP A 84 0.65 15.21 7.36
CA ASP A 84 0.47 15.28 5.91
C ASP A 84 1.86 15.44 5.26
N ALA A 85 2.54 14.31 5.07
CA ALA A 85 3.92 14.27 4.56
C ALA A 85 3.99 13.50 3.24
N PRO A 86 3.92 14.17 2.08
CA PRO A 86 4.07 13.51 0.78
C PRO A 86 5.40 12.74 0.68
N PRO A 87 5.46 11.56 0.04
CA PRO A 87 6.70 10.86 -0.24
C PRO A 87 7.64 11.71 -1.09
N ALA A 88 8.92 11.78 -0.71
CA ALA A 88 9.95 12.50 -1.44
C ALA A 88 10.43 11.68 -2.66
N THR A 89 9.59 11.62 -3.70
CA THR A 89 9.86 10.88 -4.94
C THR A 89 9.13 11.56 -6.10
N ASN A 90 9.76 11.53 -7.28
CA ASN A 90 9.15 12.02 -8.52
C ASN A 90 8.43 10.90 -9.30
N LEU A 91 8.64 9.64 -8.90
CA LEU A 91 8.04 8.50 -9.56
C LEU A 91 6.62 8.24 -9.02
N GLN A 92 5.62 8.23 -9.89
CA GLN A 92 4.23 8.04 -9.49
C GLN A 92 3.98 6.68 -8.83
N SER A 93 4.54 5.60 -9.39
CA SER A 93 4.42 4.25 -8.83
C SER A 93 4.97 4.19 -7.40
N ASP A 94 6.12 4.80 -7.14
CA ASP A 94 6.75 4.81 -5.81
C ASP A 94 5.94 5.65 -4.81
N ARG A 95 5.42 6.79 -5.26
CA ARG A 95 4.53 7.62 -4.45
C ARG A 95 3.27 6.86 -4.03
N VAL A 96 2.60 6.21 -4.99
CA VAL A 96 1.36 5.46 -4.77
C VAL A 96 1.61 4.24 -3.89
N LEU A 97 2.63 3.43 -4.19
CA LEU A 97 2.97 2.26 -3.37
C LEU A 97 3.41 2.66 -1.96
N THR A 98 4.09 3.79 -1.78
CA THR A 98 4.36 4.34 -0.44
C THR A 98 3.05 4.66 0.30
N TYR A 99 2.05 5.23 -0.37
CA TYR A 99 0.74 5.46 0.24
C TYR A 99 0.02 4.16 0.59
N VAL A 100 0.01 3.15 -0.29
CA VAL A 100 -0.58 1.83 0.01
C VAL A 100 0.05 1.22 1.28
N ARG A 101 1.38 1.30 1.42
CA ARG A 101 2.09 0.86 2.63
C ARG A 101 1.66 1.64 3.88
N ARG A 102 1.38 2.94 3.77
CA ARG A 102 0.83 3.73 4.87
C ARG A 102 -0.60 3.33 5.21
N VAL A 103 -1.46 3.04 4.23
CA VAL A 103 -2.81 2.51 4.50
C VAL A 103 -2.70 1.24 5.35
N ARG A 104 -1.82 0.31 4.97
CA ARG A 104 -1.55 -0.90 5.75
C ARG A 104 -1.03 -0.61 7.17
N ASN A 105 -0.11 0.34 7.33
CA ASN A 105 0.38 0.72 8.67
C ASN A 105 -0.74 1.33 9.52
N ASN A 106 -1.59 2.17 8.92
CA ASN A 106 -2.70 2.83 9.60
C ASN A 106 -3.80 1.84 10.01
N LEU A 107 -3.91 0.69 9.31
CA LEU A 107 -4.89 -0.35 9.59
C LEU A 107 -4.72 -0.98 10.98
N PHE A 108 -3.48 -1.12 11.46
CA PHE A 108 -3.12 -1.85 12.69
C PHE A 108 -2.60 -0.97 13.83
N HIS A 109 -2.07 0.23 13.54
CA HIS A 109 -1.41 1.07 14.56
C HIS A 109 -2.34 2.04 15.30
N GLY A 110 -3.56 1.58 15.65
CA GLY A 110 -4.30 2.09 16.81
C GLY A 110 -4.84 3.52 16.75
N GLY A 111 -4.73 4.24 15.63
CA GLY A 111 -5.43 5.53 15.45
C GLY A 111 -6.95 5.43 15.55
N LYS A 112 -7.49 4.21 15.52
CA LYS A 112 -8.92 3.88 15.65
C LYS A 112 -9.58 4.28 16.97
N PHE A 113 -8.87 4.73 18.02
CA PHE A 113 -9.48 4.80 19.36
C PHE A 113 -9.34 6.11 20.15
N ASN A 114 -8.63 7.13 19.65
CA ASN A 114 -8.50 8.41 20.38
C ASN A 114 -9.51 9.49 19.92
N GLY A 115 -10.66 9.08 19.35
CA GLY A 115 -11.83 9.95 19.15
C GLY A 115 -11.68 11.12 18.17
N ARG A 116 -10.57 11.26 17.45
CA ARG A 116 -10.29 12.42 16.58
C ARG A 116 -10.35 12.16 15.08
N TRP A 117 -10.39 10.90 14.65
CA TRP A 117 -10.29 10.60 13.22
C TRP A 117 -10.84 9.21 12.85
N PHE A 118 -12.14 9.02 13.01
CA PHE A 118 -12.84 7.88 12.40
C PHE A 118 -13.72 8.40 11.26
N GLU A 119 -13.15 8.43 10.06
CA GLU A 119 -13.93 8.47 8.82
C GLU A 119 -13.96 7.03 8.24
N PRO A 120 -14.93 6.19 8.68
CA PRO A 120 -15.00 4.79 8.25
C PRO A 120 -15.14 4.67 6.74
N GLU A 121 -15.89 5.57 6.10
CA GLU A 121 -16.07 5.60 4.65
C GLU A 121 -14.75 5.86 3.91
N ARG A 122 -13.96 6.83 4.38
CA ARG A 122 -12.62 7.10 3.83
C ARG A 122 -11.68 5.90 4.04
N SER A 123 -11.76 5.24 5.20
CA SER A 123 -10.96 4.06 5.50
C SER A 123 -11.31 2.90 4.57
N GLU A 124 -12.59 2.66 4.31
CA GLU A 124 -13.05 1.62 3.40
C GLU A 124 -12.57 1.87 1.96
N LEU A 125 -12.69 3.11 1.47
CA LEU A 125 -12.25 3.49 0.12
C LEU A 125 -10.73 3.35 -0.03
N LEU A 126 -9.94 3.81 0.94
CA LEU A 126 -8.48 3.63 0.94
C LEU A 126 -8.08 2.16 0.87
N LEU A 127 -8.77 1.28 1.60
CA LEU A 127 -8.51 -0.15 1.60
C LEU A 127 -8.86 -0.79 0.24
N LYS A 128 -10.05 -0.49 -0.31
CA LYS A 128 -10.47 -1.01 -1.62
C LYS A 128 -9.51 -0.61 -2.73
N HIS A 129 -9.18 0.68 -2.82
CA HIS A 129 -8.26 1.16 -3.85
C HIS A 129 -6.83 0.61 -3.66
N SER A 130 -6.38 0.43 -2.41
CA SER A 130 -5.10 -0.25 -2.15
C SER A 130 -5.10 -1.70 -2.64
N LEU A 131 -6.20 -2.43 -2.46
CA LEU A 131 -6.35 -3.80 -2.95
C LEU A 131 -6.32 -3.85 -4.49
N THR A 132 -7.11 -3.01 -5.17
CA THR A 132 -7.09 -2.90 -6.63
C THR A 132 -5.67 -2.62 -7.14
N ILE A 133 -4.95 -1.68 -6.51
CA ILE A 133 -3.58 -1.34 -6.90
C ILE A 133 -2.64 -2.54 -6.74
N LEU A 134 -2.69 -3.24 -5.60
CA LEU A 134 -1.83 -4.42 -5.36
C LEU A 134 -2.11 -5.55 -6.35
N ILE A 135 -3.38 -5.81 -6.67
CA ILE A 135 -3.78 -6.84 -7.64
C ILE A 135 -3.21 -6.52 -9.02
N VAL A 136 -3.33 -5.28 -9.48
CA VAL A 136 -2.80 -4.89 -10.80
C VAL A 136 -1.28 -4.90 -10.81
N CYS A 137 -0.62 -4.48 -9.72
CA CYS A 137 0.84 -4.62 -9.59
C CYS A 137 1.28 -6.08 -9.67
N LEU A 138 0.53 -6.99 -9.05
CA LEU A 138 0.79 -8.44 -9.10
C LEU A 138 0.68 -8.96 -10.54
N GLN A 139 -0.37 -8.57 -11.26
CA GLN A 139 -0.60 -8.98 -12.65
C GLN A 139 0.45 -8.45 -13.63
N ASN A 140 1.16 -7.37 -13.28
CA ASN A 140 2.18 -6.73 -14.11
C ASN A 140 3.62 -7.11 -13.71
N SER A 141 3.80 -8.13 -12.86
CA SER A 141 5.12 -8.69 -12.55
C SER A 141 5.02 -10.20 -12.40
N ASP A 142 5.47 -10.93 -13.42
CA ASP A 142 5.35 -12.40 -13.46
C ASP A 142 6.13 -13.07 -12.33
N GLU A 143 7.33 -12.57 -12.01
CA GLU A 143 8.17 -13.14 -10.95
C GLU A 143 7.52 -12.98 -9.58
N VAL A 144 6.94 -11.80 -9.31
CA VAL A 144 6.23 -11.54 -8.06
C VAL A 144 4.94 -12.35 -8.00
N ARG A 145 4.20 -12.47 -9.11
CA ARG A 145 2.99 -13.30 -9.19
C ARG A 145 3.28 -14.77 -8.93
N MET A 146 4.31 -15.33 -9.56
CA MET A 146 4.72 -16.72 -9.34
C MET A 146 5.12 -16.96 -7.89
N ALA A 147 5.91 -16.06 -7.29
CA ALA A 147 6.29 -16.15 -5.88
C ALA A 147 5.12 -15.93 -4.92
N PHE A 148 4.13 -15.14 -5.35
CA PHE A 148 2.89 -14.97 -4.60
C PHE A 148 2.11 -16.27 -4.62
N ASP A 149 1.84 -16.86 -5.78
CA ASP A 149 0.99 -18.05 -5.96
C ASP A 149 1.61 -19.37 -5.44
N SER A 150 2.91 -19.43 -5.22
CA SER A 150 3.61 -20.63 -4.75
C SER A 150 3.41 -20.99 -3.26
N GLU A 151 2.66 -20.18 -2.50
CA GLU A 151 2.41 -20.35 -1.05
C GLU A 151 0.93 -20.53 -0.67
#